data_AF-A0A497M822-F1
#
_entry.id   AF-A0A497M822-F1
#
_cell.length_a   1.000
_cell.length_b   1.000
_cell.length_c   1.000
_cell.angle_alpha   90.00
_cell.angle_beta   90.00
_cell.angle_gamma   90.00
#
_symmetry.space_group_name_H-M   'P 1'
#
loop_
_entity.id
_entity.type
_entity.pdbx_description
1 polymer ?
#
loop_
_entity_poly.entity_id
_entity_poly.type
_entity_poly.pdbx_seq_one_letter_code
_entity_poly.pdbx_strand_id
1 'polypeptide(L)'
;MKKHIIFFLAEDDLSYSIAAILDGLIEELDGKVKFSSQKYLGAILTELKIMLRPNFARKSDTLKVIVYSISELYKERYKPVFNIPIFPAVSLGGCDYFGEEAVDIASELYSILSSRDRLNSEQVVHRLLRRARKIGSFNKVRIERSEDSKIRGGNPAVASFCKRVFEELMRKLDKLKREKKIDDMKYRKIKEIYIKLLGVKFLEIG
;
A
#
# COMPACT_ATOMS: atom_id res chain seq x y z
N MET A 1 7.25 -9.25 -10.09
CA MET A 1 6.91 -8.31 -8.99
C MET A 1 6.58 -6.94 -9.58
N LYS A 2 5.63 -6.20 -9.00
CA LYS A 2 5.38 -4.80 -9.41
C LYS A 2 6.67 -3.99 -9.14
N LYS A 3 7.19 -3.32 -10.17
CA LYS A 3 8.48 -2.58 -10.14
C LYS A 3 8.30 -1.09 -9.81
N HIS A 4 7.19 -0.75 -9.15
CA HIS A 4 6.78 0.63 -8.92
C HIS A 4 6.67 0.89 -7.44
N ILE A 5 7.12 2.07 -7.04
CA ILE A 5 6.94 2.62 -5.69
C ILE A 5 5.83 3.65 -5.81
N ILE A 6 4.81 3.56 -4.96
CA ILE A 6 3.66 4.47 -5.03
C ILE A 6 3.51 5.17 -3.69
N PHE A 7 3.72 6.47 -3.67
CA PHE A 7 3.47 7.33 -2.50
C PHE A 7 2.06 7.92 -2.59
N PHE A 8 1.38 7.95 -1.46
CA PHE A 8 0.08 8.56 -1.27
C PHE A 8 0.24 9.64 -0.20
N LEU A 9 0.09 10.89 -0.60
CA LEU A 9 0.36 12.07 0.21
C LEU A 9 -0.93 12.88 0.38
N ALA A 10 -1.09 13.49 1.55
CA ALA A 10 -2.12 14.47 1.87
C ALA A 10 -1.48 15.81 2.30
N GLU A 11 -2.28 16.76 2.79
CA GLU A 11 -1.77 18.07 3.23
C GLU A 11 -1.38 18.04 4.73
N ASP A 12 -0.53 17.08 5.12
CA ASP A 12 -0.02 16.89 6.48
C ASP A 12 1.52 16.97 6.56
N ASP A 13 2.07 17.17 7.75
CA ASP A 13 3.51 17.39 7.97
C ASP A 13 4.39 16.25 7.45
N LEU A 14 3.97 14.99 7.64
CA LEU A 14 4.74 13.84 7.15
C LEU A 14 4.67 13.72 5.63
N SER A 15 3.52 14.04 5.05
CA SER A 15 3.37 14.15 3.59
C SER A 15 4.26 15.24 2.99
N TYR A 16 4.35 16.41 3.63
CA TYR A 16 5.28 17.47 3.22
C TYR A 16 6.74 17.04 3.36
N SER A 17 7.08 16.29 4.41
CA SER A 17 8.42 15.71 4.58
C SER A 17 8.78 14.77 3.42
N ILE A 18 7.88 13.85 3.05
CA ILE A 18 8.09 12.96 1.90
C ILE A 18 8.23 13.75 0.60
N ALA A 19 7.38 14.75 0.37
CA ALA A 19 7.47 15.61 -0.81
C ALA A 19 8.85 16.30 -0.90
N ALA A 20 9.32 16.89 0.19
CA ALA A 20 10.63 17.54 0.25
C ALA A 20 11.79 16.56 -0.03
N ILE A 21 11.72 15.33 0.49
CA ILE A 21 12.71 14.28 0.21
C ILE A 21 12.72 13.91 -1.29
N LEU A 22 11.53 13.76 -1.89
CA LEU A 22 11.42 13.43 -3.31
C LEU A 22 11.87 14.59 -4.21
N ASP A 23 11.57 15.83 -3.85
CA ASP A 23 12.03 17.01 -4.57
C ASP A 23 13.56 17.12 -4.52
N GLY A 24 14.16 16.98 -3.34
CA GLY A 24 15.63 16.94 -3.20
C GLY A 24 16.26 15.79 -3.99
N LEU A 25 15.59 14.64 -4.09
CA LEU A 25 16.07 13.53 -4.92
C LEU A 25 16.06 13.89 -6.41
N ILE A 26 15.02 14.59 -6.88
CA ILE A 26 14.92 15.03 -8.27
C ILE A 26 16.06 15.97 -8.60
N GLU A 27 16.37 16.92 -7.71
CA GLU A 27 17.48 17.85 -7.86
C GLU A 27 18.83 17.11 -7.92
N GLU A 28 19.09 16.19 -6.99
CA GLU A 28 20.34 15.41 -6.93
C GLU A 28 20.57 14.55 -8.18
N LEU A 29 19.50 14.06 -8.80
CA LEU A 29 19.59 13.18 -9.98
C LEU A 29 19.79 13.94 -11.30
N ASP A 30 19.69 15.26 -11.29
CA ASP A 30 19.92 16.23 -12.38
C ASP A 30 19.83 15.67 -13.81
N GLY A 31 18.67 15.89 -14.45
CA GLY A 31 18.41 15.50 -15.83
C GLY A 31 18.16 13.99 -16.07
N LYS A 32 18.30 13.14 -15.05
CA LYS A 32 18.01 11.68 -15.15
C LYS A 32 16.58 11.31 -14.79
N VAL A 33 15.76 12.28 -14.39
CA VAL A 33 14.35 12.08 -14.04
C VAL A 33 13.46 12.66 -15.13
N LYS A 34 12.57 11.84 -15.69
CA LYS A 34 11.46 12.33 -16.51
C LYS A 34 10.20 12.30 -15.68
N PHE A 35 9.52 13.43 -15.55
CA PHE A 35 8.24 13.50 -14.84
C PHE A 35 7.08 13.75 -15.80
N SER A 36 5.91 13.23 -15.44
CA SER A 36 4.63 13.55 -16.06
C SER A 36 3.57 13.67 -14.99
N SER A 37 2.66 14.64 -15.13
CA SER A 37 1.62 14.88 -14.15
C SER A 37 0.24 14.88 -14.80
N GLN A 38 -0.75 14.36 -14.07
CA GLN A 38 -2.15 14.36 -14.47
C GLN A 38 -3.01 14.81 -13.28
N LYS A 39 -3.89 15.77 -13.52
CA LYS A 39 -4.80 16.31 -12.50
C LYS A 39 -6.13 15.57 -12.52
N TYR A 40 -6.65 15.28 -11.34
CA TYR A 40 -7.95 14.70 -11.07
C TYR A 40 -8.69 15.57 -10.05
N LEU A 41 -9.97 15.31 -9.83
CA LEU A 41 -10.73 16.03 -8.81
C LEU A 41 -10.13 15.77 -7.42
N GLY A 42 -9.56 16.81 -6.80
CA GLY A 42 -8.95 16.74 -5.47
C GLY A 42 -7.66 15.93 -5.38
N ALA A 43 -7.04 15.55 -6.51
CA ALA A 43 -5.79 14.80 -6.51
C ALA A 43 -4.93 15.10 -7.74
N ILE A 44 -3.61 15.04 -7.56
CA ILE A 44 -2.62 15.13 -8.63
C ILE A 44 -1.81 13.83 -8.64
N LEU A 45 -1.76 13.19 -9.80
CA LEU A 45 -0.91 12.04 -10.04
C LEU A 45 0.37 12.53 -10.71
N THR A 46 1.51 12.31 -10.07
CA THR A 46 2.83 12.60 -10.64
C THR A 46 3.60 11.29 -10.80
N GLU A 47 4.00 10.98 -12.02
CA GLU A 47 4.89 9.85 -12.31
C GLU A 47 6.31 10.36 -12.52
N LEU A 48 7.27 9.77 -11.80
CA LEU A 48 8.71 9.99 -11.95
C LEU A 48 9.33 8.73 -12.55
N LYS A 49 9.94 8.88 -13.73
CA LYS A 49 10.74 7.84 -14.39
C LYS A 49 12.21 8.16 -14.22
N ILE A 50 12.85 7.47 -13.30
CA ILE A 50 14.25 7.67 -12.92
C ILE A 50 15.13 6.70 -13.71
N MET A 51 16.02 7.23 -14.54
CA MET A 51 17.01 6.43 -15.25
C MET A 51 18.14 6.03 -14.30
N LEU A 52 18.26 4.74 -14.03
CA LEU A 52 19.29 4.19 -13.15
C LEU A 52 20.63 4.10 -13.88
N ARG A 53 21.72 4.12 -13.11
CA ARG A 53 23.07 3.95 -13.64
C ARG A 53 23.20 2.57 -14.29
N PRO A 54 23.90 2.45 -15.45
CA PRO A 54 24.11 1.16 -16.08
C PRO A 54 24.78 0.16 -15.11
N ASN A 55 24.25 -1.05 -15.06
CA ASN A 55 24.87 -2.13 -14.30
C ASN A 55 26.17 -2.63 -14.97
N PHE A 56 26.85 -3.61 -14.36
CA PHE A 56 28.07 -4.19 -14.93
C PHE A 56 27.88 -4.83 -16.32
N ALA A 57 26.64 -5.21 -16.67
CA ALA A 57 26.27 -5.70 -18.00
C ALA A 57 25.93 -4.56 -19.00
N ARG A 58 26.21 -3.30 -18.66
CA ARG A 58 25.92 -2.07 -19.44
C ARG A 58 24.44 -1.89 -19.80
N LYS A 59 23.51 -2.55 -19.11
CA LYS A 59 22.08 -2.34 -19.29
C LYS A 59 21.62 -1.19 -18.40
N SER A 60 20.95 -0.21 -19.00
CA SER A 60 20.18 0.80 -18.28
C SER A 60 18.83 0.22 -17.87
N ASP A 61 18.36 0.62 -16.70
CA ASP A 61 17.05 0.26 -16.18
C ASP A 61 16.36 1.53 -15.67
N THR A 62 15.04 1.51 -15.58
CA THR A 62 14.25 2.66 -15.15
C THR A 62 13.45 2.28 -13.93
N LEU A 63 13.63 3.04 -12.84
CA LEU A 63 12.75 2.96 -11.69
C LEU A 63 11.57 3.92 -11.90
N LYS A 64 10.35 3.43 -11.70
CA LYS A 64 9.16 4.27 -11.74
C LYS A 64 8.63 4.48 -10.33
N VAL A 65 8.58 5.75 -9.92
CA VAL A 65 7.97 6.23 -8.69
C VAL A 65 6.70 6.98 -9.05
N ILE A 66 5.61 6.72 -8.35
CA ILE A 66 4.32 7.35 -8.56
C ILE A 66 3.96 8.08 -7.28
N VAL A 67 3.48 9.31 -7.38
CA VAL A 67 3.06 10.12 -6.24
C VAL A 67 1.63 10.58 -6.49
N TYR A 68 0.73 10.21 -5.59
CA TYR A 68 -0.61 10.79 -5.51
C TYR A 68 -0.60 11.87 -4.43
N SER A 69 -0.69 13.14 -4.83
CA SER A 69 -0.88 14.27 -3.93
C SER A 69 -2.37 14.58 -3.84
N ILE A 70 -2.97 14.40 -2.68
CA ILE A 70 -4.41 14.51 -2.48
C ILE A 70 -4.71 15.70 -1.60
N SER A 71 -5.71 16.48 -1.99
CA SER A 71 -6.16 17.58 -1.15
C SER A 71 -6.84 17.06 0.10
N GLU A 72 -6.65 17.77 1.22
CA GLU A 72 -7.20 17.42 2.53
C GLU A 72 -8.71 17.15 2.48
N LEU A 73 -9.44 17.98 1.72
CA LEU A 73 -10.90 17.87 1.54
C LEU A 73 -11.35 16.54 0.90
N TYR A 74 -10.43 15.84 0.21
CA TYR A 74 -10.72 14.62 -0.53
C TYR A 74 -10.08 13.37 0.08
N LYS A 75 -9.25 13.50 1.13
CA LYS A 75 -8.48 12.37 1.69
C LYS A 75 -9.35 11.17 2.05
N GLU A 76 -10.48 11.38 2.74
CA GLU A 76 -11.36 10.30 3.19
C GLU A 76 -12.04 9.59 2.00
N ARG A 77 -12.27 10.31 0.91
CA ARG A 77 -12.83 9.74 -0.33
C ARG A 77 -11.82 8.84 -1.04
N TYR A 78 -10.53 9.14 -0.95
CA TYR A 78 -9.48 8.39 -1.63
C TYR A 78 -8.90 7.23 -0.83
N LYS A 79 -9.02 7.21 0.51
CA LYS A 79 -8.67 6.04 1.35
C LYS A 79 -9.22 4.71 0.82
N PRO A 80 -10.54 4.56 0.56
CA PRO A 80 -11.08 3.31 0.03
C PRO A 80 -10.67 3.05 -1.44
N VAL A 81 -10.39 4.09 -2.23
CA VAL A 81 -9.94 3.94 -3.62
C VAL A 81 -8.54 3.30 -3.67
N PHE A 82 -7.66 3.70 -2.77
CA PHE A 82 -6.30 3.17 -2.66
C PHE A 82 -6.18 1.99 -1.70
N ASN A 83 -7.25 1.65 -0.99
CA ASN A 83 -7.26 0.64 0.07
C ASN A 83 -6.22 0.91 1.16
N ILE A 84 -6.08 2.17 1.58
CA ILE A 84 -5.16 2.60 2.65
C ILE A 84 -5.94 3.19 3.83
N PRO A 85 -5.56 2.88 5.08
CA PRO A 85 -6.24 3.38 6.27
C PRO A 85 -5.88 4.85 6.60
N ILE A 86 -4.65 5.27 6.32
CA ILE A 86 -4.12 6.59 6.70
C ILE A 86 -3.15 7.13 5.65
N PHE A 87 -2.95 8.44 5.69
CA PHE A 87 -1.90 9.17 4.97
C PHE A 87 -0.83 9.68 5.95
N PRO A 88 0.41 9.89 5.50
CA PRO A 88 0.95 9.41 4.23
C PRO A 88 1.07 7.89 4.21
N ALA A 89 1.10 7.32 3.02
CA ALA A 89 1.34 5.90 2.81
C ALA A 89 2.28 5.66 1.63
N VAL A 90 2.96 4.51 1.63
CA VAL A 90 3.72 4.03 0.48
C VAL A 90 3.41 2.58 0.20
N SER A 91 3.06 2.27 -1.04
CA SER A 91 2.95 0.91 -1.54
C SER A 91 4.25 0.50 -2.23
N LEU A 92 4.88 -0.54 -1.70
CA LEU A 92 6.16 -1.06 -2.12
C LEU A 92 6.12 -2.58 -2.17
N GLY A 93 6.32 -3.16 -3.36
CA GLY A 93 6.42 -4.62 -3.51
C GLY A 93 5.17 -5.40 -3.11
N GLY A 94 4.00 -4.76 -3.05
CA GLY A 94 2.75 -5.37 -2.59
C GLY A 94 2.50 -5.29 -1.08
N CYS A 95 3.35 -4.55 -0.35
CA CYS A 95 3.14 -4.19 1.05
C CYS A 95 2.92 -2.68 1.15
N ASP A 96 2.07 -2.27 2.08
CA ASP A 96 1.79 -0.85 2.35
C ASP A 96 2.36 -0.47 3.71
N TYR A 97 2.99 0.71 3.77
CA TYR A 97 3.63 1.27 4.96
C TYR A 97 3.08 2.68 5.19
N PHE A 98 3.02 3.13 6.43
CA PHE A 98 2.22 4.30 6.81
C PHE A 98 2.96 5.26 7.74
N GLY A 99 2.59 6.54 7.68
CA GLY A 99 3.13 7.58 8.57
C GLY A 99 4.66 7.66 8.48
N GLU A 100 5.34 7.56 9.63
CA GLU A 100 6.80 7.60 9.73
C GLU A 100 7.50 6.52 8.90
N GLU A 101 6.91 5.32 8.78
CA GLU A 101 7.50 4.26 7.95
C GLU A 101 7.54 4.65 6.47
N ALA A 102 6.56 5.43 6.01
CA ALA A 102 6.54 5.95 4.64
C ALA A 102 7.64 7.01 4.44
N VAL A 103 7.88 7.86 5.44
CA VAL A 103 8.97 8.85 5.45
C VAL A 103 10.34 8.16 5.43
N ASP A 104 10.51 7.11 6.23
CA ASP A 104 11.74 6.32 6.26
C ASP A 104 12.01 5.64 4.90
N ILE A 105 10.98 5.12 4.24
CA ILE A 105 11.11 4.52 2.92
C ILE A 105 11.50 5.58 1.88
N ALA A 106 10.92 6.78 1.94
CA ALA A 106 11.33 7.90 1.08
C ALA A 106 12.80 8.29 1.32
N SER A 107 13.23 8.38 2.59
CA SER A 107 14.61 8.70 2.97
C SER A 107 15.61 7.63 2.51
N GLU A 108 15.26 6.35 2.67
CA GLU A 108 16.09 5.24 2.17
C GLU A 108 16.16 5.24 0.64
N LEU A 109 15.04 5.54 -0.05
CA LEU A 109 15.02 5.67 -1.50
C LEU A 109 15.97 6.77 -1.97
N TYR A 110 15.94 7.94 -1.32
CA TYR A 110 16.90 9.01 -1.55
C TYR A 110 18.33 8.49 -1.40
N SER A 111 18.66 7.91 -0.24
CA SER A 111 20.00 7.40 0.06
C SER A 111 20.51 6.39 -0.97
N ILE A 112 19.65 5.43 -1.38
CA ILE A 112 20.00 4.42 -2.38
C ILE A 112 20.32 5.07 -3.73
N LEU A 113 19.51 6.03 -4.17
CA LEU A 113 19.63 6.62 -5.51
C LEU A 113 20.71 7.71 -5.61
N SER A 114 20.98 8.41 -4.51
CA SER A 114 22.12 9.34 -4.39
C SER A 114 23.45 8.58 -4.23
N SER A 115 23.42 7.33 -3.78
CA SER A 115 24.63 6.51 -3.71
C SER A 115 25.25 6.26 -5.10
N ARG A 116 26.55 5.96 -5.13
CA ARG A 116 27.24 5.60 -6.38
C ARG A 116 26.99 4.15 -6.82
N ASP A 117 26.10 3.43 -6.15
CA ASP A 117 25.82 2.03 -6.43
C ASP A 117 25.17 1.85 -7.81
N ARG A 118 25.53 0.76 -8.48
CA ARG A 118 25.02 0.40 -9.81
C ARG A 118 23.89 -0.63 -9.68
N LEU A 119 22.75 -0.18 -9.18
CA LEU A 119 21.59 -1.03 -8.91
C LEU A 119 20.58 -0.98 -10.05
N ASN A 120 19.92 -2.11 -10.31
CA ASN A 120 18.70 -2.15 -11.11
C ASN A 120 17.45 -1.88 -10.23
N SER A 121 16.30 -1.68 -10.88
CA SER A 121 15.03 -1.34 -10.21
C SER A 121 14.59 -2.39 -9.18
N GLU A 122 14.82 -3.67 -9.47
CA GLU A 122 14.48 -4.77 -8.57
C GLU A 122 15.37 -4.79 -7.32
N GLN A 123 16.66 -4.52 -7.47
CA GLN A 123 17.60 -4.41 -6.36
C GLN A 123 17.28 -3.21 -5.47
N VAL A 124 16.87 -2.07 -6.05
CA VAL A 124 16.40 -0.91 -5.29
C VAL A 124 15.17 -1.29 -4.46
N VAL A 125 14.14 -1.86 -5.08
CA VAL A 125 12.92 -2.31 -4.38
C VAL A 125 13.24 -3.33 -3.29
N HIS A 126 14.12 -4.29 -3.56
CA HIS A 126 14.51 -5.29 -2.58
C HIS A 126 15.24 -4.68 -1.37
N ARG A 127 16.14 -3.70 -1.59
CA ARG A 127 16.80 -2.98 -0.50
C ARG A 127 15.79 -2.21 0.36
N LEU A 128 14.85 -1.50 -0.27
CA LEU A 128 13.78 -0.81 0.43
C LEU A 128 12.92 -1.77 1.26
N LEU A 129 12.52 -2.91 0.70
CA LEU A 129 11.76 -3.93 1.43
C LEU A 129 12.56 -4.48 2.63
N ARG A 130 13.87 -4.69 2.48
CA ARG A 130 14.74 -5.12 3.58
C ARG A 130 14.82 -4.06 4.67
N ARG A 131 14.91 -2.77 4.31
CA ARG A 131 14.91 -1.66 5.26
C ARG A 131 13.57 -1.56 5.99
N ALA A 132 12.46 -1.60 5.27
CA ALA A 132 11.13 -1.51 5.83
C ALA A 132 10.83 -2.65 6.83
N ARG A 133 11.25 -3.89 6.52
CA ARG A 133 11.17 -5.02 7.46
C ARG A 133 12.00 -4.82 8.74
N LYS A 134 13.17 -4.19 8.62
CA LYS A 134 13.99 -3.86 9.79
C LYS A 134 13.28 -2.83 10.66
N ILE A 135 12.72 -1.77 10.06
CA ILE A 135 11.99 -0.73 10.80
C ILE A 135 10.78 -1.32 11.53
N GLY A 136 9.94 -2.10 10.85
CA GLY A 136 8.83 -2.80 11.49
C GLY A 136 9.26 -3.81 12.58
N SER A 137 10.53 -4.22 12.59
CA SER A 137 11.11 -5.04 13.68
C SER A 137 11.66 -4.21 14.85
N PHE A 138 12.06 -2.95 14.63
CA PHE A 138 12.53 -2.01 15.66
C PHE A 138 11.39 -1.25 16.34
N ASN A 139 10.31 -0.93 15.62
CA ASN A 139 9.07 -0.37 16.18
C ASN A 139 8.17 -1.42 16.86
N LYS A 140 8.68 -2.64 17.08
CA LYS A 140 8.14 -3.52 18.12
C LYS A 140 8.47 -2.92 19.48
N VAL A 141 7.61 -2.04 19.98
CA VAL A 141 7.35 -2.00 21.42
C VAL A 141 7.13 -3.46 21.83
N ARG A 142 7.94 -3.96 22.78
CA ARG A 142 7.68 -5.21 23.48
C ARG A 142 6.30 -5.08 24.14
N ILE A 143 5.26 -5.43 23.41
CA ILE A 143 4.22 -6.23 24.00
C ILE A 143 4.94 -7.55 24.26
N GLU A 144 5.21 -7.84 25.52
CA GLU A 144 5.61 -9.18 25.94
C GLU A 144 4.63 -10.14 25.29
N ARG A 145 5.06 -10.77 24.19
CA ARG A 145 4.42 -11.98 23.73
C ARG A 145 4.86 -13.01 24.74
N SER A 146 4.08 -13.15 25.81
CA SER A 146 4.05 -14.42 26.50
C SER A 146 3.72 -15.44 25.41
N GLU A 147 4.64 -16.37 25.21
CA GLU A 147 4.25 -17.67 24.74
C GLU A 147 3.09 -18.12 25.65
N ASP A 148 2.02 -18.61 25.03
CA ASP A 148 0.71 -18.89 25.64
C ASP A 148 -0.19 -17.69 25.97
N SER A 149 -0.82 -17.13 24.94
CA SER A 149 -2.24 -16.75 25.09
C SER A 149 -3.00 -16.78 23.77
N LYS A 150 -4.16 -17.42 23.84
CA LYS A 150 -5.17 -17.58 22.80
C LYS A 150 -5.53 -16.21 22.21
N ILE A 151 -5.58 -16.12 20.87
CA ILE A 151 -6.09 -14.96 20.15
C ILE A 151 -7.55 -14.70 20.58
N ARG A 152 -7.75 -13.77 21.51
CA ARG A 152 -9.01 -13.05 21.74
C ARG A 152 -8.66 -11.58 21.89
N GLY A 153 -8.91 -10.82 20.84
CA GLY A 153 -8.65 -9.38 20.83
C GLY A 153 -8.79 -8.73 19.47
N GLY A 154 -9.75 -9.15 18.65
CA GLY A 154 -10.21 -8.32 17.53
C GLY A 154 -11.19 -7.29 18.09
N ASN A 155 -11.08 -6.02 17.70
CA ASN A 155 -12.03 -4.98 18.10
C ASN A 155 -13.47 -5.47 17.82
N PRO A 156 -14.32 -5.67 18.85
CA PRO A 156 -15.64 -6.28 18.69
C PRO A 156 -16.57 -5.45 17.80
N ALA A 157 -16.33 -4.14 17.67
CA ALA A 157 -17.06 -3.28 16.74
C ALA A 157 -16.71 -3.57 15.27
N VAL A 158 -15.45 -3.93 14.98
CA VAL A 158 -15.01 -4.31 13.64
C VAL A 158 -15.52 -5.70 13.29
N ALA A 159 -15.47 -6.64 14.24
CA ALA A 159 -16.03 -7.98 14.06
C ALA A 159 -17.56 -7.93 13.82
N SER A 160 -18.29 -7.10 14.57
CA SER A 160 -19.74 -6.94 14.40
C SER A 160 -20.10 -6.26 13.08
N PHE A 161 -19.31 -5.27 12.64
CA PHE A 161 -19.48 -4.64 11.33
C PHE A 161 -19.22 -5.63 10.18
N CYS A 162 -18.12 -6.38 10.22
CA CYS A 162 -17.81 -7.40 9.23
C CYS A 162 -18.89 -8.50 9.17
N LYS A 163 -19.40 -8.95 10.33
CA LYS A 163 -20.51 -9.91 10.41
C LYS A 163 -21.77 -9.37 9.74
N ARG A 164 -22.14 -8.11 10.02
CA ARG A 164 -23.33 -7.47 9.43
C ARG A 164 -23.21 -7.32 7.91
N VAL A 165 -22.04 -6.91 7.42
CA VAL A 165 -21.79 -6.79 5.97
C VAL A 165 -21.85 -8.16 5.29
N PHE A 166 -21.31 -9.21 5.92
CA PHE A 166 -21.41 -10.57 5.39
C PHE A 166 -22.85 -11.08 5.32
N GLU A 167 -23.63 -10.89 6.37
CA GLU A 167 -25.04 -11.27 6.39
C GLU A 167 -25.83 -10.56 5.29
N GLU A 168 -25.53 -9.28 5.02
CA GLU A 168 -26.17 -8.52 3.96
C GLU A 168 -25.77 -9.04 2.56
N LEU A 169 -24.49 -9.35 2.34
CA LEU A 169 -24.00 -9.93 1.08
C LEU A 169 -24.60 -11.32 0.82
N MET A 170 -24.71 -12.15 1.85
CA MET A 170 -25.35 -13.46 1.77
C MET A 170 -26.85 -13.33 1.46
N ARG A 171 -27.56 -12.39 2.09
CA ARG A 171 -28.98 -12.11 1.77
C ARG A 171 -29.17 -11.66 0.33
N LYS A 172 -28.30 -10.79 -0.18
CA LYS A 172 -28.33 -10.35 -1.59
C LYS A 172 -28.06 -11.53 -2.54
N LEU A 173 -27.09 -12.38 -2.22
CA LEU A 173 -26.78 -13.57 -3.02
C LEU A 173 -27.93 -14.59 -3.03
N ASP A 174 -28.57 -14.83 -1.90
CA ASP A 174 -29.74 -15.72 -1.79
C ASP A 174 -30.95 -15.16 -2.54
N LYS A 175 -31.13 -13.82 -2.53
CA LYS A 175 -32.16 -13.16 -3.32
C LYS A 175 -31.92 -13.35 -4.82
N LEU A 176 -30.68 -13.18 -5.29
CA LEU A 176 -30.31 -13.43 -6.70
C LEU A 176 -30.58 -14.88 -7.14
N LYS A 177 -30.33 -15.84 -6.25
CA LYS A 177 -30.67 -17.26 -6.50
C LYS A 177 -32.18 -17.50 -6.55
N ARG A 178 -32.95 -16.93 -5.60
CA ARG A 178 -34.43 -17.05 -5.60
C ARG A 178 -35.05 -16.42 -6.85
N GLU A 179 -34.52 -15.31 -7.31
CA GLU A 179 -34.93 -14.63 -8.54
C GLU A 179 -34.43 -15.33 -9.82
N LYS A 180 -33.75 -16.49 -9.70
CA LYS A 180 -33.14 -17.24 -10.81
C LYS A 180 -32.19 -16.40 -11.69
N LYS A 181 -31.63 -15.31 -11.15
CA LYS A 181 -30.67 -14.44 -11.84
C LYS A 181 -29.26 -15.02 -11.91
N ILE A 182 -28.99 -16.06 -11.11
CA ILE A 182 -27.72 -16.79 -11.09
C ILE A 182 -28.01 -18.29 -11.03
N ASP A 183 -27.18 -19.08 -11.71
CA ASP A 183 -27.23 -20.54 -11.67
C ASP A 183 -26.57 -21.11 -10.40
N ASP A 184 -26.84 -22.38 -10.10
CA ASP A 184 -26.36 -23.04 -8.88
C ASP A 184 -24.83 -23.14 -8.80
N MET A 185 -24.15 -23.22 -9.94
CA MET A 185 -22.69 -23.30 -9.97
C MET A 185 -22.05 -21.96 -9.63
N LYS A 186 -22.58 -20.86 -10.19
CA LYS A 186 -22.18 -19.48 -9.86
C LYS A 186 -22.51 -19.13 -8.43
N TYR A 187 -23.69 -19.53 -7.94
CA TYR A 187 -24.07 -19.34 -6.53
C TYR A 187 -23.05 -20.00 -5.59
N ARG A 188 -22.67 -21.26 -5.83
CA ARG A 188 -21.67 -21.98 -5.00
C ARG A 188 -20.30 -21.30 -5.03
N LYS A 189 -19.81 -20.92 -6.22
CA LYS A 189 -18.52 -20.24 -6.36
C LYS A 189 -18.46 -18.91 -5.61
N ILE A 190 -19.50 -18.08 -5.75
CA ILE A 190 -19.55 -16.78 -5.06
C ILE A 190 -19.66 -16.98 -3.54
N LYS A 191 -20.46 -17.94 -3.09
CA LYS A 191 -20.59 -18.30 -1.67
C LYS A 191 -19.26 -18.76 -1.07
N GLU A 192 -18.51 -19.61 -1.77
CA GLU A 192 -17.17 -20.04 -1.32
C GLU A 192 -16.17 -18.89 -1.24
N ILE A 193 -16.22 -17.96 -2.20
CA ILE A 193 -15.37 -16.76 -2.19
C ILE A 193 -15.69 -15.89 -0.97
N TYR A 194 -16.97 -15.65 -0.67
CA TYR A 194 -17.36 -14.86 0.50
C TYR A 194 -16.94 -15.53 1.81
N ILE A 195 -17.07 -16.85 1.91
CA ILE A 195 -16.61 -17.62 3.09
C ILE A 195 -15.08 -17.55 3.24
N LYS A 196 -14.32 -17.65 2.14
CA LYS A 196 -12.85 -17.58 2.16
C LYS A 196 -12.35 -16.17 2.50
N LEU A 197 -12.99 -15.13 1.96
CA LEU A 197 -12.59 -13.73 2.18
C LEU A 197 -12.76 -13.29 3.64
N LEU A 198 -13.78 -13.82 4.32
CA LEU A 198 -14.06 -13.43 5.70
C LEU A 198 -13.48 -14.39 6.74
N GLY A 199 -12.90 -15.50 6.30
CA GLY A 199 -12.32 -16.53 7.16
C GLY A 199 -13.37 -17.18 8.05
N VAL A 200 -13.51 -18.50 7.96
CA VAL A 200 -14.43 -19.31 8.79
C VAL A 200 -14.31 -18.99 10.31
N LYS A 201 -13.19 -18.42 10.75
CA LYS A 201 -12.92 -18.05 12.15
C LYS A 201 -13.74 -16.88 12.71
N PHE A 202 -14.42 -16.06 11.89
CA PHE A 202 -15.29 -14.99 12.41
C PHE A 202 -16.71 -15.46 12.75
N LEU A 203 -17.10 -16.67 12.36
CA LEU A 203 -18.43 -17.23 12.59
C LEU A 203 -18.51 -18.19 13.78
N GLU A 204 -17.37 -18.51 14.42
CA GLU A 204 -17.29 -19.34 15.65
C GLU A 204 -17.23 -18.51 16.95
N ILE A 205 -17.60 -17.23 16.89
CA ILE A 205 -17.85 -16.44 18.10
C ILE A 205 -19.37 -16.30 18.19
N GLY A 206 -19.95 -17.10 19.10
CA GLY A 206 -21.39 -17.26 19.34
C GLY A 206 -22.17 -15.96 19.39
#